data_AF-A0A7M1AWS5-F1
#
_entry.id   AF-A0A7M1AWS5-F1
#
_cell.length_a   1.000
_cell.length_b   1.000
_cell.length_c   1.000
_cell.angle_alpha   90.00
_cell.angle_beta   90.00
_cell.angle_gamma   90.00
#
_symmetry.space_group_name_H-M   'P 1'
#
loop_
_entity.id
_entity.type
_entity.pdbx_description
1 polymer ?
#
loop_
_entity_poly.entity_id
_entity_poly.type
_entity_poly.pdbx_seq_one_letter_code
_entity_poly.pdbx_strand_id
1 'polypeptide(L)'
;MATYYSDGKKLVDVEYDTIVEVGDTVDGMRVLSTNAKSHEEYAVFLLEPNTRVTCYVFDEVFIIGKMDGFENLPQAVEAWNNDEI
;
A
#
# COMPACT_ATOMS: atom_id res chain seq x y z
N MET A 1 11.73 10.06 1.87
CA MET A 1 11.48 9.32 0.62
C MET A 1 12.42 8.13 0.58
N ALA A 2 11.89 7.02 1.06
CA ALA A 2 12.50 5.71 1.00
C ALA A 2 12.04 4.95 -0.25
N THR A 3 12.79 3.93 -0.62
CA THR A 3 12.41 2.98 -1.66
C THR A 3 12.42 1.59 -1.06
N TYR A 4 11.27 0.95 -1.08
CA TYR A 4 11.03 -0.38 -0.57
C TYR A 4 10.86 -1.37 -1.71
N TYR A 5 11.29 -2.59 -1.46
CA TYR A 5 11.11 -3.73 -2.34
C TYR A 5 10.32 -4.77 -1.57
N SER A 6 9.42 -5.49 -2.23
CA SER A 6 8.68 -6.59 -1.66
C SER A 6 8.99 -7.91 -2.37
N ASP A 7 8.84 -9.02 -1.65
CA ASP A 7 8.82 -10.37 -2.24
C ASP A 7 7.41 -10.81 -2.64
N GLY A 8 6.44 -9.87 -2.64
CA GLY A 8 5.02 -10.10 -2.85
C GLY A 8 4.26 -10.57 -1.59
N LYS A 9 4.95 -10.85 -0.48
CA LYS A 9 4.35 -11.19 0.82
C LYS A 9 4.75 -10.24 1.92
N LYS A 10 5.91 -9.59 1.80
CA LYS A 10 6.41 -8.59 2.75
C LYS A 10 7.43 -7.69 2.08
N LEU A 11 7.74 -6.58 2.74
CA LEU A 11 8.89 -5.77 2.41
C LEU A 11 10.20 -6.50 2.79
N VAL A 12 11.24 -6.33 1.98
CA VAL A 12 12.56 -6.90 2.21
C VAL A 12 13.52 -5.88 2.82
N ASP A 13 14.48 -6.37 3.61
CA ASP A 13 15.52 -5.56 4.26
C ASP A 13 14.99 -4.38 5.11
N VAL A 14 13.76 -4.50 5.63
CA VAL A 14 13.13 -3.55 6.54
C VAL A 14 12.86 -4.18 7.92
N GLU A 15 12.80 -3.33 8.94
CA GLU A 15 12.45 -3.73 10.31
C GLU A 15 10.93 -3.74 10.50
N TYR A 16 10.44 -4.54 11.45
CA TYR A 16 9.00 -4.67 11.74
C TYR A 16 8.31 -3.32 12.04
N ASP A 17 8.99 -2.39 12.72
CA ASP A 17 8.46 -1.05 13.03
C ASP A 17 8.53 -0.05 11.84
N THR A 18 8.87 -0.52 10.64
CA THR A 18 8.97 0.35 9.45
C THR A 18 7.59 0.59 8.85
N ILE A 19 7.16 1.85 8.82
CA ILE A 19 5.87 2.26 8.25
C ILE A 19 6.11 2.95 6.91
N VAL A 20 5.41 2.49 5.88
CA VAL A 20 5.44 3.14 4.55
C VAL A 20 4.73 4.49 4.63
N GLU A 21 5.39 5.56 4.19
CA GLU A 21 4.82 6.91 4.23
C GLU A 21 4.46 7.46 2.84
N VAL A 22 3.61 8.48 2.83
CA VAL A 22 3.24 9.18 1.58
C VAL A 22 4.49 9.78 0.92
N GLY A 23 4.65 9.52 -0.38
CA GLY A 23 5.79 9.95 -1.15
C GLY A 23 6.93 8.93 -1.23
N ASP A 24 6.91 7.86 -0.43
CA ASP A 24 7.81 6.73 -0.63
C ASP A 24 7.49 5.95 -1.91
N THR A 25 8.36 5.01 -2.25
CA THR A 25 8.18 4.12 -3.39
C THR A 25 8.21 2.67 -2.93
N VAL A 26 7.20 1.87 -3.26
CA VAL A 26 7.14 0.43 -3.01
C VAL A 26 7.07 -0.28 -4.35
N ASP A 27 7.99 -1.19 -4.65
CA ASP A 27 8.02 -1.96 -5.91
C ASP A 27 8.00 -1.07 -7.17
N GLY A 28 8.61 0.11 -7.10
CA GLY A 28 8.61 1.10 -8.19
C GLY A 28 7.30 1.88 -8.35
N MET A 29 6.32 1.68 -7.45
CA MET A 29 5.06 2.41 -7.40
C MET A 29 5.12 3.49 -6.32
N ARG A 30 4.59 4.67 -6.61
CA ARG A 30 4.65 5.81 -5.68
C ARG A 30 3.50 5.76 -4.69
N VAL A 31 3.78 5.91 -3.40
CA VAL A 31 2.75 5.98 -2.36
C VAL A 31 2.02 7.32 -2.46
N LEU A 32 0.72 7.26 -2.74
CA LEU A 32 -0.17 8.41 -2.84
C LEU A 32 -0.82 8.76 -1.50
N SER A 33 -1.22 7.75 -0.75
CA SER A 33 -1.91 7.88 0.53
C SER A 33 -1.72 6.61 1.35
N THR A 34 -1.87 6.75 2.66
CA THR A 34 -2.02 5.64 3.59
C THR A 34 -3.30 5.81 4.39
N ASN A 35 -3.90 4.72 4.85
CA ASN A 35 -5.12 4.75 5.67
C ASN A 35 -5.12 3.58 6.66
N ALA A 36 -5.04 3.87 7.95
CA ALA A 36 -5.06 2.84 9.00
C ALA A 36 -6.50 2.52 9.44
N LYS A 37 -6.85 1.23 9.47
CA LYS A 37 -8.12 0.75 10.07
C LYS A 37 -7.95 0.36 11.54
N SER A 38 -6.78 -0.15 11.90
CA SER A 38 -6.46 -0.58 13.27
C SER A 38 -5.04 -0.16 13.65
N HIS A 39 -4.57 -0.64 14.81
CA HIS A 39 -3.19 -0.39 15.26
C HIS A 39 -2.15 -1.18 14.45
N GLU A 40 -2.57 -2.25 13.80
CA GLU A 40 -1.70 -3.23 13.12
C GLU A 40 -1.94 -3.19 11.61
N GLU A 41 -3.20 -2.99 11.18
CA GLU A 41 -3.60 -3.05 9.77
C GLU A 41 -3.80 -1.66 9.14
N TYR A 42 -3.11 -1.44 8.02
CA TYR A 42 -3.21 -0.22 7.23
C TYR A 42 -3.13 -0.46 5.72
N ALA A 43 -3.88 0.32 4.97
CA ALA A 43 -3.84 0.34 3.52
C ALA A 43 -2.81 1.36 3.00
N VAL A 44 -2.09 0.98 1.96
CA VAL A 44 -1.15 1.81 1.21
C VAL A 44 -1.62 1.88 -0.23
N PHE A 45 -1.92 3.09 -0.69
CA PHE A 45 -2.39 3.35 -2.04
C PHE A 45 -1.21 3.76 -2.93
N LEU A 46 -0.94 2.96 -3.95
CA LEU A 46 0.25 3.00 -4.78
C LEU A 46 -0.14 3.42 -6.21
N LEU A 47 0.56 4.40 -6.77
CA LEU A 47 0.43 4.79 -8.17
C LEU A 47 1.34 3.91 -9.04
N GLU A 48 0.71 3.15 -9.91
CA GLU A 48 1.39 2.37 -10.94
C GLU A 48 1.94 3.26 -12.06
N PRO A 49 3.00 2.82 -12.77
CA PRO A 49 3.52 3.53 -13.95
C PRO A 49 2.49 3.74 -15.07
N ASN A 50 1.46 2.89 -15.13
CA ASN A 50 0.36 2.95 -16.09
C ASN A 50 -0.78 3.90 -15.66
N THR A 51 -0.60 4.69 -14.59
CA THR A 51 -1.57 5.61 -13.98
C THR A 51 -2.71 5.00 -13.16
N ARG A 52 -2.73 3.68 -12.98
CA ARG A 52 -3.68 3.01 -12.08
C ARG A 52 -3.25 3.11 -10.63
N VAL A 53 -4.21 2.87 -9.74
CA VAL A 53 -3.95 2.76 -8.30
C VAL A 53 -4.08 1.31 -7.90
N THR A 54 -3.08 0.84 -7.13
CA THR A 54 -3.08 -0.44 -6.45
C THR A 54 -3.14 -0.18 -4.95
N CYS A 55 -3.95 -0.97 -4.24
CA CYS A 55 -4.02 -0.95 -2.78
C CYS A 55 -3.30 -2.18 -2.23
N TYR A 56 -2.33 -1.96 -1.34
CA TYR A 56 -1.72 -3.00 -0.52
C TYR A 56 -2.24 -2.86 0.90
N VAL A 57 -2.69 -3.96 1.50
CA VAL A 57 -3.05 -4.04 2.91
C VAL A 57 -1.84 -4.60 3.65
N PHE A 58 -1.35 -3.83 4.61
CA PHE A 58 -0.21 -4.16 5.42
C PHE A 58 -0.62 -4.49 6.85
N ASP A 59 0.04 -5.51 7.39
CA ASP A 59 0.22 -5.72 8.82
C ASP A 59 1.71 -5.54 9.10
N GLU A 60 2.09 -4.41 9.71
CA GLU A 60 3.49 -3.97 9.84
C GLU A 60 4.21 -3.90 8.46
N VAL A 61 5.11 -4.86 8.21
CA VAL A 61 5.88 -5.02 6.96
C VAL A 61 5.34 -6.13 6.06
N PHE A 62 4.33 -6.88 6.50
CA PHE A 62 3.70 -7.96 5.76
C PHE A 62 2.57 -7.45 4.90
N ILE A 63 2.52 -7.89 3.66
CA ILE A 63 1.42 -7.65 2.74
C ILE A 63 0.41 -8.78 2.95
N ILE A 64 -0.71 -8.46 3.58
CA ILE A 64 -1.78 -9.42 3.89
C ILE A 64 -2.93 -9.35 2.88
N GLY A 65 -3.01 -8.28 2.10
CA GLY A 65 -4.01 -8.08 1.06
C GLY A 65 -3.47 -7.23 -0.09
N LYS A 66 -4.00 -7.45 -1.29
CA LYS A 66 -3.66 -6.67 -2.48
C LYS A 66 -4.87 -6.62 -3.40
N MET A 67 -5.19 -5.42 -3.86
CA MET A 67 -6.15 -5.21 -4.94
C MET A 67 -5.61 -4.18 -5.92
N ASP A 68 -5.53 -4.55 -7.19
CA ASP A 68 -5.06 -3.72 -8.29
C ASP A 68 -6.21 -3.30 -9.22
N GLY A 69 -5.94 -2.33 -10.09
CA GLY A 69 -6.87 -1.98 -11.18
C GLY A 69 -7.81 -0.81 -10.91
N PHE A 70 -7.65 -0.06 -9.81
CA PHE A 70 -8.42 1.15 -9.57
C PHE A 70 -8.02 2.27 -10.54
N GLU A 71 -9.00 3.03 -11.04
CA GLU A 71 -8.72 4.12 -11.97
C GLU A 71 -8.17 5.37 -11.27
N ASN A 72 -8.49 5.55 -9.99
CA ASN A 72 -8.09 6.71 -9.20
C ASN A 72 -8.09 6.41 -7.70
N LEU A 73 -7.44 7.29 -6.94
CA LEU A 73 -7.32 7.17 -5.48
C LEU A 73 -8.67 7.14 -4.76
N PRO A 74 -9.66 8.00 -5.07
CA PRO A 74 -10.97 7.95 -4.43
C PRO A 74 -11.66 6.59 -4.52
N GLN A 75 -11.66 5.95 -5.70
CA GLN A 75 -12.23 4.61 -5.87
C GLN A 75 -11.54 3.57 -4.97
N ALA A 76 -10.20 3.59 -4.90
CA ALA A 76 -9.45 2.66 -4.07
C ALA A 76 -9.74 2.86 -2.58
N VAL A 77 -9.84 4.13 -2.14
CA VAL A 77 -10.16 4.47 -0.74
C VAL A 77 -11.59 4.07 -0.39
N GLU A 78 -12.54 4.22 -1.32
CA GLU A 78 -13.93 3.77 -1.12
C GLU A 78 -14.02 2.25 -0.96
N ALA A 79 -13.36 1.49 -1.83
CA ALA A 79 -13.30 0.02 -1.73
C ALA A 79 -12.67 -0.44 -0.41
N TRP A 80 -11.60 0.23 0.03
CA TRP A 80 -11.00 -0.01 1.34
C TRP A 80 -11.99 0.25 2.48
N ASN A 81 -12.69 1.37 2.47
CA ASN A 81 -13.66 1.72 3.52
C ASN A 81 -14.90 0.81 3.54
N ASN A 82 -15.23 0.18 2.41
CA ASN A 82 -16.35 -0.76 2.27
C ASN A 82 -15.99 -2.22 2.57
N ASP A 83 -14.75 -2.51 3.03
CA ASP A 83 -14.25 -3.87 3.26
C ASP A 83 -14.28 -4.76 2.00
N GLU A 84 -14.07 -4.17 0.82
CA GLU A 84 -14.04 -4.87 -0.47
C GLU A 84 -12.64 -5.34 -0.87
N ILE A 85 -11.62 -5.12 -0.03
CA ILE A 85 -10.21 -5.45 -0.25
C ILE A 85 -9.75 -6.51 0.74
#